data_AF-A0A2E8GPM2-F1
#
_entry.id   AF-A0A2E8GPM2-F1
#
_cell.length_a   1.000
_cell.length_b   1.000
_cell.length_c   1.000
_cell.angle_alpha   90.00
_cell.angle_beta   90.00
_cell.angle_gamma   90.00
#
_symmetry.space_group_name_H-M   'P 1'
#
loop_
_entity.id
_entity.type
_entity.pdbx_description
1 polymer ?
#
loop_
_entity_poly.entity_id
_entity_poly.type
_entity_poly.pdbx_seq_one_letter_code
_entity_poly.pdbx_strand_id
1 'polypeptide(L)'
;MAEAEAEESVGSTELPENFAEELATRVVVILQKQMDPLIGGAEAADYVYESCYPDHLSYYLDALELLHENTATEKFAGLAWNGLINAAVNDKKLDGLLTNMMGAALKGYYALEKPDVELKDKKFSGYSAVMAMTFIKMVENNASNDDNCAEIYSHLVRQEMEIDAKAQQEEKETGRSSLPSLQKMYDDVIDFLATRSDFKAGSLNQDNPYEFVGVLLEKLRGSRRYVMQDVMNQRALEKKKQLEMELENQLAGAEEVVMAAAPFTEGLGFFVKEKRYNYKFLAVEKIRMTLQLLGSIAGCIYFLLGYMNLWGINWIDGVGLCIIMVIFSRVAGARSRFQYFYPVDVSKELEQNSTQFINVMRHMSKDQLEQFVVRQIKVDRNQNFLSMVPEYVKYLYAIMPDRKNMVITVDELSELVENSEIEVAKQLRGAL
;
A
#
# COMPACT_ATOMS: atom_id res chain seq x y z
N MET A 1 -2.31 27.36 54.64
CA MET A 1 -3.00 26.15 54.16
C MET A 1 -4.26 26.62 53.47
N ALA A 2 -4.51 26.32 52.21
CA ALA A 2 -3.71 25.72 51.17
C ALA A 2 -4.47 25.99 49.86
N GLU A 3 -3.73 26.25 48.78
CA GLU A 3 -4.06 25.85 47.41
C GLU A 3 -5.35 26.43 46.80
N ALA A 4 -5.27 27.69 46.39
CA ALA A 4 -5.68 28.06 45.04
C ALA A 4 -4.37 28.25 44.24
N GLU A 5 -3.84 27.17 43.67
CA GLU A 5 -2.84 27.30 42.61
C GLU A 5 -3.57 27.70 41.34
N ALA A 6 -3.38 28.97 41.00
CA ALA A 6 -3.72 29.51 39.72
C ALA A 6 -3.02 28.69 38.63
N GLU A 7 -3.82 28.17 37.72
CA GLU A 7 -3.39 27.97 36.34
C GLU A 7 -2.97 29.35 35.81
N GLU A 8 -1.69 29.70 35.99
CA GLU A 8 -1.04 30.67 35.12
C GLU A 8 -1.04 30.05 33.72
N SER A 9 -2.05 30.43 32.94
CA SER A 9 -1.93 30.51 31.50
C SER A 9 -0.60 31.21 31.19
N VAL A 10 0.41 30.45 30.73
CA VAL A 10 1.62 31.01 30.14
C VAL A 10 1.12 31.80 28.93
N GLY A 11 0.98 33.10 29.15
CA GLY A 11 0.44 34.03 28.18
C GLY A 11 1.25 33.98 26.91
N SER A 12 0.54 34.06 25.79
CA SER A 12 1.04 34.67 24.58
C SER A 12 1.64 36.03 24.93
N THR A 13 2.93 36.06 25.25
CA THR A 13 3.69 37.31 25.27
C THR A 13 3.67 37.76 23.82
N GLU A 14 2.82 38.74 23.48
CA GLU A 14 2.86 39.34 22.15
C GLU A 14 4.30 39.80 21.92
N LEU A 15 4.96 39.19 20.95
CA LEU A 15 6.31 39.56 20.58
C LEU A 15 6.28 41.02 20.13
N PRO A 16 7.31 41.81 20.49
CA PRO A 16 7.34 43.21 20.12
C PRO A 16 7.40 43.35 18.58
N GLU A 17 6.82 44.41 18.02
CA GLU A 17 6.74 44.60 16.56
C GLU A 17 8.13 44.61 15.89
N ASN A 18 9.15 45.06 16.63
CA ASN A 18 10.56 45.10 16.21
C ASN A 18 11.36 43.84 16.59
N PHE A 19 10.70 42.71 16.91
CA PHE A 19 11.38 41.51 17.39
C PHE A 19 12.46 40.99 16.41
N ALA A 20 12.23 41.04 15.10
CA ALA A 20 13.23 40.65 14.11
C ALA A 20 14.47 41.57 14.13
N GLU A 21 14.27 42.88 14.34
CA GLU A 21 15.38 43.85 14.45
C GLU A 21 16.18 43.63 15.74
N GLU A 22 15.50 43.36 16.85
CA GLU A 22 16.15 43.03 18.12
C GLU A 22 16.94 41.73 18.03
N LEU A 23 16.37 40.71 17.37
CA LEU A 23 17.03 39.44 17.12
C LEU A 23 18.29 39.63 16.26
N ALA A 24 18.19 40.35 15.13
CA ALA A 24 19.33 40.65 14.26
C ALA A 24 20.43 41.41 15.02
N THR A 25 20.05 42.44 15.79
CA THR A 25 20.98 43.22 16.61
C THR A 25 21.68 42.35 17.64
N ARG A 26 20.94 41.46 18.31
CA ARG A 26 21.51 40.59 19.34
C ARG A 26 22.46 39.55 18.76
N VAL A 27 22.12 38.95 17.61
CA VAL A 27 23.00 38.04 16.86
C VAL A 27 24.31 38.74 16.50
N VAL A 28 24.26 39.98 16.01
CA VAL A 28 25.46 40.77 15.71
C VAL A 28 26.30 41.00 16.98
N VAL A 29 25.69 41.36 18.10
CA VAL A 29 26.40 41.59 19.37
C VAL A 29 27.10 40.31 19.85
N ILE A 30 26.45 39.16 19.78
CA ILE A 30 27.03 37.86 20.18
C ILE A 30 28.26 37.56 19.30
N LEU A 31 28.09 37.66 17.98
CA LEU A 31 29.16 37.37 17.02
C LEU A 31 30.32 38.36 17.06
N GLN A 32 30.07 39.62 17.40
CA GLN A 32 31.14 40.63 17.57
C GLN A 32 31.92 40.46 18.87
N LYS A 33 31.27 39.97 19.93
CA LYS A 33 31.89 39.81 21.25
C LYS A 33 32.90 38.68 21.27
N GLN A 34 32.67 37.62 20.49
CA GLN A 34 33.53 36.44 20.46
C GLN A 34 34.65 36.62 19.42
N MET A 35 35.90 36.33 19.81
CA MET A 35 37.03 36.35 18.86
C MET A 35 37.03 35.13 17.93
N ASP A 36 36.47 34.01 18.39
CA ASP A 36 36.33 32.78 17.60
C ASP A 36 34.92 32.74 16.95
N PRO A 37 34.85 32.77 15.61
CA PRO A 37 33.59 32.70 14.88
C PRO A 37 32.78 31.42 15.14
N LEU A 38 33.42 30.30 15.48
CA LEU A 38 32.73 29.04 15.76
C LEU A 38 32.01 29.10 17.12
N ILE A 39 32.68 29.64 18.13
CA ILE A 39 32.09 29.81 19.47
C ILE A 39 30.96 30.84 19.42
N GLY A 40 31.19 31.99 18.77
CA GLY A 40 30.15 33.00 18.59
C GLY A 40 28.97 32.49 17.76
N GLY A 41 29.23 31.68 16.74
CA GLY A 41 28.21 31.04 15.93
C GLY A 41 27.34 30.07 16.72
N ALA A 42 27.94 29.23 17.57
CA ALA A 42 27.20 28.32 18.44
C ALA A 42 26.36 29.07 19.49
N GLU A 43 26.92 30.09 20.15
CA GLU A 43 26.17 30.94 21.11
C GLU A 43 25.01 31.69 20.44
N ALA A 44 25.20 32.15 19.19
CA ALA A 44 24.13 32.75 18.41
C ALA A 44 23.05 31.74 18.04
N ALA A 45 23.42 30.51 17.67
CA ALA A 45 22.47 29.43 17.39
C ALA A 45 21.65 29.03 18.62
N ASP A 46 22.28 28.94 19.79
CA ASP A 46 21.59 28.69 21.06
C ASP A 46 20.60 29.79 21.41
N TYR A 47 21.01 31.06 21.25
CA TYR A 47 20.13 32.20 21.46
C TYR A 47 18.93 32.19 20.51
N VAL A 48 19.14 31.89 19.22
CA VAL A 48 18.05 31.75 18.24
C VAL A 48 17.13 30.60 18.61
N TYR A 49 17.68 29.47 19.08
CA TYR A 49 16.84 28.37 19.56
C TYR A 49 15.94 28.82 20.70
N GLU A 50 16.52 29.43 21.74
CA GLU A 50 15.78 29.84 22.93
C GLU A 50 14.74 30.93 22.65
N SER A 51 15.00 31.79 21.65
CA SER A 51 14.14 32.92 21.33
C SER A 51 13.06 32.60 20.29
N CYS A 52 13.34 31.68 19.36
CA CYS A 52 12.51 31.47 18.18
C CYS A 52 11.87 30.06 18.09
N TYR A 53 12.43 29.05 18.76
CA TYR A 53 11.93 27.68 18.62
C TYR A 53 10.77 27.39 19.60
N PRO A 54 9.70 26.70 19.17
CA PRO A 54 9.40 26.24 17.80
C PRO A 54 8.57 27.24 16.97
N ASP A 55 7.94 28.22 17.59
CA ASP A 55 6.78 28.92 17.01
C ASP A 55 7.12 30.20 16.23
N HIS A 56 8.35 30.71 16.35
CA HIS A 56 8.75 32.05 15.89
C HIS A 56 9.94 32.02 14.92
N LEU A 57 10.14 30.89 14.23
CA LEU A 57 11.27 30.69 13.30
C LEU A 57 11.22 31.61 12.07
N SER A 58 10.05 32.09 11.67
CA SER A 58 9.91 33.09 10.59
C SER A 58 10.66 34.38 10.91
N TYR A 59 10.62 34.82 12.18
CA TYR A 59 11.33 36.03 12.61
C TYR A 59 12.84 35.91 12.50
N TYR A 60 13.39 34.70 12.58
CA TYR A 60 14.82 34.51 12.31
C TYR A 60 15.16 34.66 10.83
N LEU A 61 14.27 34.20 9.93
CA LEU A 61 14.42 34.45 8.50
C LEU A 61 14.31 35.95 8.18
N ASP A 62 13.41 36.66 8.85
CA ASP A 62 13.28 38.12 8.76
C ASP A 62 14.53 38.83 9.30
N ALA A 63 15.08 38.38 10.42
CA ALA A 63 16.32 38.92 10.97
C ALA A 63 17.51 38.74 10.01
N LEU A 64 17.59 37.61 9.31
CA LEU A 64 18.63 37.38 8.28
C LEU A 64 18.46 38.33 7.09
N GLU A 65 17.23 38.60 6.67
CA GLU A 65 16.94 39.59 5.64
C GLU A 65 17.43 40.98 6.06
N LEU A 66 17.10 41.42 7.27
CA LEU A 66 17.57 42.69 7.85
C LEU A 66 19.10 42.79 7.89
N LEU A 67 19.80 41.68 8.17
CA LEU A 67 21.27 41.67 8.15
C LEU A 67 21.83 41.93 6.74
N HIS A 68 21.14 41.51 5.68
CA HIS A 68 21.55 41.72 4.28
C HIS A 68 21.21 43.12 3.75
N GLU A 69 20.35 43.89 4.42
CA GLU A 69 20.04 45.26 4.03
C GLU A 69 21.23 46.22 4.20
N ASN A 70 22.20 45.86 5.06
CA ASN A 70 23.38 46.67 5.35
C ASN A 70 24.68 45.90 5.16
N THR A 71 25.58 46.48 4.35
CA THR A 71 26.91 45.89 4.04
C THR A 71 27.81 45.72 5.26
N ALA A 72 27.56 46.46 6.35
CA ALA A 72 28.28 46.27 7.60
C ALA A 72 27.84 45.00 8.36
N THR A 73 26.62 44.52 8.10
CA THR A 73 25.99 43.43 8.85
C THR A 73 25.83 42.12 8.07
N GLU A 74 25.85 42.15 6.74
CA GLU A 74 25.64 40.98 5.87
C GLU A 74 26.56 39.80 6.19
N LYS A 75 27.81 40.06 6.62
CA LYS A 75 28.76 39.02 7.01
C LYS A 75 28.27 38.18 8.20
N PHE A 76 27.49 38.78 9.10
CA PHE A 76 26.99 38.10 10.30
C PHE A 76 25.89 37.09 9.97
N ALA A 77 25.14 37.27 8.88
CA ALA A 77 24.20 36.25 8.39
C ALA A 77 24.97 34.95 8.04
N GLY A 78 26.08 35.09 7.30
CA GLY A 78 26.94 33.95 6.96
C GLY A 78 27.64 33.33 8.18
N LEU A 79 28.06 34.13 9.16
CA LEU A 79 28.63 33.60 10.41
C LEU A 79 27.60 32.85 11.25
N ALA A 80 26.36 33.36 11.34
CA ALA A 80 25.29 32.73 12.10
C ALA A 80 24.93 31.34 11.52
N TRP A 81 24.80 31.22 10.19
CA TRP A 81 24.50 29.94 9.55
C TRP A 81 25.64 28.93 9.65
N ASN A 82 26.90 29.39 9.48
CA ASN A 82 28.06 28.54 9.71
C ASN A 82 28.15 28.05 11.16
N GLY A 83 27.86 28.93 12.12
CA GLY A 83 27.76 28.59 13.52
C GLY A 83 26.74 27.49 13.78
N LEU A 84 25.53 27.69 13.27
CA LEU A 84 24.40 26.78 13.41
C LEU A 84 24.71 25.39 12.85
N ILE A 85 25.15 25.28 11.59
CA ILE A 85 25.41 23.98 10.96
C ILE A 85 26.56 23.23 11.64
N ASN A 86 27.64 23.93 12.01
CA ASN A 86 28.77 23.30 12.71
C ASN A 86 28.37 22.80 14.11
N ALA A 87 27.50 23.55 14.82
CA ALA A 87 27.00 23.16 16.13
C ALA A 87 25.98 22.01 16.05
N ALA A 88 25.15 21.99 14.99
CA ALA A 88 24.13 20.96 14.75
C ALA A 88 24.72 19.54 14.65
N VAL A 89 25.95 19.39 14.14
CA VAL A 89 26.64 18.08 14.05
C VAL A 89 26.72 17.37 15.41
N ASN A 90 26.88 18.12 16.50
CA ASN A 90 27.04 17.57 17.85
C ASN A 90 25.83 17.80 18.76
N ASP A 91 24.87 18.63 18.35
CA ASP A 91 23.67 18.94 19.13
C ASP A 91 22.39 18.70 18.32
N LYS A 92 21.66 17.65 18.71
CA LYS A 92 20.35 17.29 18.13
C LYS A 92 19.33 18.43 18.24
N LYS A 93 19.46 19.29 19.26
CA LYS A 93 18.59 20.46 19.45
C LYS A 93 18.74 21.43 18.28
N LEU A 94 20.00 21.71 17.90
CA LEU A 94 20.35 22.64 16.83
C LEU A 94 20.18 22.03 15.44
N ASP A 95 20.37 20.72 15.30
CA ASP A 95 19.97 19.97 14.09
C ASP A 95 18.44 20.05 13.86
N GLY A 96 17.66 19.89 14.93
CA GLY A 96 16.23 20.12 14.93
C GLY A 96 15.87 21.56 14.56
N LEU A 97 16.60 22.55 15.06
CA LEU A 97 16.41 23.96 14.69
C LEU A 97 16.60 24.18 13.19
N LEU A 98 17.73 23.73 12.63
CA LEU A 98 18.04 23.86 11.21
C LEU A 98 16.95 23.22 10.34
N THR A 99 16.57 21.99 10.69
CA THR A 99 15.52 21.24 9.99
C THR A 99 14.19 21.97 10.03
N ASN A 100 13.76 22.49 11.18
CA ASN A 100 12.50 23.22 11.29
C ASN A 100 12.54 24.60 10.62
N MET A 101 13.70 25.27 10.61
CA MET A 101 13.87 26.51 9.85
C MET A 101 13.70 26.30 8.35
N MET A 102 14.25 25.22 7.79
CA MET A 102 14.04 24.89 6.37
C MET A 102 12.56 24.64 6.08
N GLY A 103 11.85 23.96 6.99
CA GLY A 103 10.41 23.76 6.90
C GLY A 103 9.61 25.06 6.95
N ALA A 104 9.98 25.99 7.85
CA ALA A 104 9.37 27.31 7.93
C ALA A 104 9.61 28.15 6.66
N ALA A 105 10.84 28.10 6.11
CA ALA A 105 11.18 28.78 4.86
C ALA A 105 10.38 28.23 3.67
N LEU A 106 10.27 26.90 3.55
CA LEU A 106 9.46 26.26 2.50
C LEU A 106 7.98 26.59 2.65
N LYS A 107 7.45 26.58 3.88
CA LYS A 107 6.06 26.96 4.15
C LYS A 107 5.78 28.41 3.71
N GLY A 108 6.65 29.34 4.10
CA GLY A 108 6.54 30.74 3.72
C GLY A 108 6.71 30.97 2.21
N TYR A 109 7.61 30.21 1.56
CA TYR A 109 7.81 30.22 0.11
C TYR A 109 6.53 29.83 -0.64
N TYR A 110 5.93 28.70 -0.29
CA TYR A 110 4.69 28.23 -0.94
C TYR A 110 3.46 29.05 -0.54
N ALA A 111 3.49 29.74 0.60
CA ALA A 111 2.46 30.68 1.00
C ALA A 111 2.61 32.08 0.37
N LEU A 112 3.71 32.35 -0.35
CA LEU A 112 4.03 33.65 -0.95
C LEU A 112 4.05 34.78 0.10
N GLU A 113 4.56 34.49 1.30
CA GLU A 113 4.56 35.44 2.43
C GLU A 113 5.48 36.66 2.20
N LYS A 114 6.55 36.47 1.40
CA LYS A 114 7.54 37.50 1.11
C LYS A 114 7.44 38.02 -0.33
N PRO A 115 7.68 39.33 -0.55
CA PRO A 115 7.72 39.89 -1.89
C PRO A 115 8.92 39.34 -2.69
N ASP A 116 8.78 39.36 -4.02
CA ASP A 116 9.86 38.98 -4.92
C ASP A 116 11.00 40.01 -4.91
N VAL A 117 12.23 39.52 -5.05
CA VAL A 117 13.46 40.30 -5.23
C VAL A 117 13.84 40.31 -6.71
N GLU A 118 14.05 41.50 -7.27
CA GLU A 118 14.49 41.67 -8.66
C GLU A 118 16.02 41.66 -8.78
N LEU A 119 16.55 40.78 -9.62
CA LEU A 119 17.96 40.71 -9.97
C LEU A 119 18.11 40.51 -11.48
N LYS A 120 18.71 41.49 -12.16
CA LYS A 120 18.95 41.48 -13.62
C LYS A 120 17.68 41.11 -14.42
N ASP A 121 16.59 41.82 -14.16
CA ASP A 121 15.28 41.65 -14.82
C ASP A 121 14.60 40.29 -14.58
N LYS A 122 15.09 39.49 -13.61
CA LYS A 122 14.44 38.27 -13.12
C LYS A 122 13.92 38.47 -11.70
N LYS A 123 12.80 37.83 -11.39
CA LYS A 123 12.19 37.81 -10.06
C LYS A 123 12.50 36.50 -9.36
N PHE A 124 12.89 36.60 -8.11
CA PHE A 124 13.18 35.48 -7.22
C PHE A 124 12.40 35.66 -5.94
N SER A 125 11.98 34.58 -5.27
CA SER A 125 11.32 34.71 -3.98
C SER A 125 12.26 35.37 -2.94
N GLY A 126 11.70 36.18 -2.03
CA GLY A 126 12.47 36.70 -0.90
C GLY A 126 13.17 35.60 -0.09
N TYR A 127 12.53 34.44 0.09
CA TYR A 127 13.13 33.31 0.81
C TYR A 127 14.34 32.71 0.09
N SER A 128 14.27 32.53 -1.23
CA SER A 128 15.38 31.98 -2.02
C SER A 128 16.53 32.99 -2.12
N ALA A 129 16.21 34.28 -2.27
CA ALA A 129 17.19 35.35 -2.28
C ALA A 129 17.95 35.47 -0.95
N VAL A 130 17.26 35.51 0.20
CA VAL A 130 17.89 35.57 1.52
C VAL A 130 18.80 34.37 1.76
N MET A 131 18.35 33.17 1.39
CA MET A 131 19.16 31.96 1.51
C MET A 131 20.40 32.01 0.61
N ALA A 132 20.24 32.36 -0.66
CA ALA A 132 21.35 32.45 -1.60
C ALA A 132 22.38 33.52 -1.20
N MET A 133 21.92 34.70 -0.75
CA MET A 133 22.80 35.75 -0.22
C MET A 133 23.54 35.28 1.03
N THR A 134 22.88 34.53 1.90
CA THR A 134 23.51 33.95 3.09
C THR A 134 24.61 32.94 2.70
N PHE A 135 24.37 32.05 1.73
CA PHE A 135 25.40 31.14 1.22
C PHE A 135 26.59 31.88 0.61
N ILE A 136 26.34 32.94 -0.15
CA ILE A 136 27.40 33.81 -0.69
C ILE A 136 28.27 34.33 0.47
N LYS A 137 27.65 34.88 1.53
CA LYS A 137 28.38 35.41 2.70
C LYS A 137 29.10 34.32 3.49
N MET A 138 28.55 33.10 3.57
CA MET A 138 29.25 31.96 4.19
C MET A 138 30.58 31.67 3.50
N VAL A 139 30.58 31.62 2.16
CA VAL A 139 31.79 31.34 1.37
C VAL A 139 32.74 32.54 1.31
N GLU A 140 32.22 33.77 1.26
CA GLU A 140 33.06 34.98 1.35
C GLU A 140 33.79 35.07 2.69
N ASN A 141 33.15 34.67 3.79
CA ASN A 141 33.78 34.63 5.12
C ASN A 141 34.92 33.61 5.18
N ASN A 142 34.72 32.42 4.58
CA ASN A 142 35.77 31.41 4.41
C ASN A 142 35.36 30.43 3.29
N ALA A 143 36.24 30.24 2.30
CA ALA A 143 35.97 29.39 1.15
C ALA A 143 35.69 27.92 1.51
N SER A 144 36.18 27.43 2.65
CA SER A 144 35.91 26.06 3.12
C SER A 144 34.48 25.83 3.63
N ASN A 145 33.65 26.87 3.65
CA ASN A 145 32.25 26.77 4.07
C ASN A 145 31.31 26.33 2.92
N ASP A 146 31.83 25.99 1.75
CA ASP A 146 31.04 25.48 0.61
C ASP A 146 30.40 24.12 0.93
N ASP A 147 31.08 23.27 1.71
CA ASP A 147 30.54 22.02 2.25
C ASP A 147 29.34 22.28 3.17
N ASN A 148 29.46 23.26 4.07
CA ASN A 148 28.38 23.67 4.97
C ASN A 148 27.16 24.19 4.19
N CYS A 149 27.38 24.98 3.13
CA CYS A 149 26.30 25.43 2.26
C CYS A 149 25.62 24.25 1.55
N ALA A 150 26.41 23.29 1.06
CA ALA A 150 25.89 22.09 0.40
C ALA A 150 25.08 21.20 1.35
N GLU A 151 25.46 21.11 2.62
CA GLU A 151 24.72 20.38 3.64
C GLU A 151 23.36 21.04 3.93
N ILE A 152 23.34 22.35 4.23
CA ILE A 152 22.09 23.10 4.45
C ILE A 152 21.17 22.98 3.23
N TYR A 153 21.72 23.16 2.03
CA TYR A 153 20.98 23.01 0.78
C TYR A 153 20.46 21.57 0.57
N SER A 154 21.19 20.56 1.01
CA SER A 154 20.72 19.17 0.98
C SER A 154 19.49 18.95 1.87
N HIS A 155 19.43 19.59 3.05
CA HIS A 155 18.24 19.57 3.89
C HIS A 155 17.02 20.20 3.20
N LEU A 156 17.21 21.36 2.56
CA LEU A 156 16.16 22.01 1.76
C LEU A 156 15.62 21.07 0.67
N VAL A 157 16.51 20.47 -0.14
CA VAL A 157 16.12 19.56 -1.24
C VAL A 157 15.34 18.36 -0.69
N ARG A 158 15.81 17.72 0.38
CA ARG A 158 15.12 16.56 0.98
C ARG A 158 13.71 16.91 1.43
N GLN A 159 13.57 17.99 2.20
CA GLN A 159 12.26 18.40 2.72
C GLN A 159 11.30 18.81 1.60
N GLU A 160 11.77 19.58 0.63
CA GLU A 160 10.91 19.99 -0.49
C GLU A 160 10.46 18.79 -1.33
N MET A 161 11.33 17.79 -1.52
CA MET A 161 10.96 16.52 -2.18
C MET A 161 9.94 15.70 -1.37
N GLU A 162 9.97 15.76 -0.05
CA GLU A 162 8.95 15.14 0.81
C GLU A 162 7.61 15.84 0.71
N ILE A 163 7.60 17.18 0.73
CA ILE A 163 6.40 18.00 0.54
C ILE A 163 5.78 17.71 -0.83
N ASP A 164 6.60 17.67 -1.89
CA ASP A 164 6.15 17.34 -3.24
C ASP A 164 5.56 15.93 -3.34
N ALA A 165 6.16 14.95 -2.68
CA ALA A 165 5.65 13.58 -2.66
C ALA A 165 4.28 13.49 -1.95
N LYS A 166 4.11 14.19 -0.83
CA LYS A 166 2.83 14.27 -0.13
C LYS A 166 1.76 14.93 -1.00
N ALA A 167 2.10 16.03 -1.67
CA ALA A 167 1.18 16.72 -2.59
C ALA A 167 0.79 15.83 -3.78
N GLN A 168 1.73 15.10 -4.38
CA GLN A 168 1.44 14.14 -5.45
C GLN A 168 0.56 12.97 -4.98
N GLN A 169 0.71 12.53 -3.74
CA GLN A 169 -0.14 11.49 -3.17
C GLN A 169 -1.55 12.03 -2.94
N GLU A 170 -1.68 13.20 -2.34
CA GLU A 170 -2.97 13.87 -2.14
C GLU A 170 -3.69 14.17 -3.47
N GLU A 171 -2.95 14.55 -4.51
CA GLU A 171 -3.51 14.77 -5.84
C GLU A 171 -4.05 13.48 -6.46
N LYS A 172 -3.39 12.34 -6.24
CA LYS A 172 -3.91 11.03 -6.69
C LYS A 172 -5.19 10.63 -5.96
N GLU A 173 -5.33 11.03 -4.70
CA GLU A 173 -6.49 10.70 -3.85
C GLU A 173 -7.67 11.65 -4.08
N THR A 174 -7.41 12.95 -4.25
CA THR A 174 -8.44 14.02 -4.27
C THR A 174 -8.63 14.66 -5.65
N GLY A 175 -7.71 14.42 -6.59
CA GLY A 175 -7.66 15.09 -7.90
C GLY A 175 -7.20 16.56 -7.84
N ARG A 176 -6.74 17.05 -6.69
CA ARG A 176 -6.24 18.42 -6.51
C ARG A 176 -4.93 18.40 -5.73
N SER A 177 -3.96 19.18 -6.17
CA SER A 177 -2.72 19.41 -5.42
C SER A 177 -2.93 20.47 -4.33
N SER A 178 -2.34 20.25 -3.16
CA SER A 178 -2.28 21.24 -2.07
C SER A 178 -1.19 22.29 -2.29
N LEU A 179 -0.25 22.07 -3.21
CA LEU A 179 0.80 23.03 -3.55
C LEU A 179 0.39 23.92 -4.72
N PRO A 180 0.73 25.23 -4.67
CA PRO A 180 0.59 26.09 -5.84
C PRO A 180 1.57 25.66 -6.93
N SER A 181 1.25 26.01 -8.18
CA SER A 181 2.13 25.79 -9.33
C SER A 181 3.27 26.81 -9.34
N LEU A 182 4.25 26.59 -8.46
CA LEU A 182 5.49 27.37 -8.34
C LEU A 182 6.70 26.53 -8.75
N GLN A 183 7.80 27.22 -9.10
CA GLN A 183 9.11 26.57 -9.18
C GLN A 183 9.49 26.01 -7.79
N LYS A 184 10.36 25.01 -7.74
CA LYS A 184 10.88 24.51 -6.47
C LYS A 184 11.84 25.54 -5.86
N MET A 185 11.73 25.79 -4.56
CA MET A 185 12.57 26.75 -3.86
C MET A 185 14.05 26.42 -4.01
N TYR A 186 14.43 25.14 -3.94
CA TYR A 186 15.83 24.74 -4.18
C TYR A 186 16.31 25.09 -5.60
N ASP A 187 15.44 25.04 -6.62
CA ASP A 187 15.80 25.45 -7.99
C ASP A 187 15.89 26.97 -8.11
N ASP A 188 15.02 27.70 -7.43
CA ASP A 188 15.01 29.17 -7.38
C ASP A 188 16.32 29.71 -6.76
N VAL A 189 16.84 29.06 -5.70
CA VAL A 189 18.16 29.35 -5.10
C VAL A 189 19.31 29.18 -6.11
N ILE A 190 19.29 28.08 -6.88
CA ILE A 190 20.29 27.81 -7.93
C ILE A 190 20.25 28.86 -9.03
N ASP A 191 19.05 29.26 -9.46
CA ASP A 191 18.86 30.25 -10.51
C ASP A 191 19.25 31.66 -10.06
N PHE A 192 19.04 31.98 -8.78
CA PHE A 192 19.54 33.22 -8.16
C PHE A 192 21.07 33.26 -8.19
N LEU A 193 21.74 32.22 -7.71
CA LEU A 193 23.20 32.12 -7.69
C LEU A 193 23.79 32.15 -9.10
N ALA A 194 23.17 31.46 -10.06
CA ALA A 194 23.57 31.51 -11.47
C ALA A 194 23.47 32.93 -12.03
N THR A 195 22.35 33.62 -11.78
CA THR A 195 22.14 35.00 -12.23
C THR A 195 23.14 35.97 -11.56
N ARG A 196 23.50 35.72 -10.30
CA ARG A 196 24.49 36.51 -9.56
C ARG A 196 25.92 36.29 -10.07
N SER A 197 26.28 35.05 -10.38
CA SER A 197 27.60 34.66 -10.91
C SER A 197 27.89 35.14 -12.33
N ASP A 198 26.83 35.45 -13.10
CA ASP A 198 26.96 35.90 -14.48
C ASP A 198 27.70 37.26 -14.55
N PHE A 199 28.92 37.24 -15.09
CA PHE A 199 29.77 38.42 -15.17
C PHE A 199 30.17 38.67 -16.62
N LYS A 200 29.81 39.85 -17.13
CA LYS A 200 30.25 40.32 -18.44
C LYS A 200 31.41 41.29 -18.25
N ALA A 201 32.63 40.81 -18.49
CA ALA A 201 33.83 41.63 -18.41
C ALA A 201 33.73 42.80 -19.41
N GLY A 202 33.91 44.04 -18.93
CA GLY A 202 33.91 45.23 -19.78
C GLY A 202 35.26 45.47 -20.48
N SER A 203 36.30 44.75 -20.08
CA SER A 203 37.66 44.86 -20.62
C SER A 203 38.42 43.53 -20.47
N LEU A 204 39.54 43.38 -21.20
CA LEU A 204 40.29 42.12 -21.33
C LEU A 204 41.02 41.63 -20.07
N ASN A 205 41.14 42.45 -19.00
CA ASN A 205 41.91 42.12 -17.79
C ASN A 205 41.09 42.32 -16.49
N GLN A 206 39.76 42.15 -16.54
CA GLN A 206 38.92 42.29 -15.36
C GLN A 206 38.63 40.92 -14.75
N ASP A 207 39.19 40.65 -13.57
CA ASP A 207 38.88 39.45 -12.79
C ASP A 207 37.40 39.43 -12.41
N ASN A 208 36.77 38.25 -12.45
CA ASN A 208 35.37 38.09 -12.09
C ASN A 208 35.23 38.10 -10.55
N PRO A 209 34.62 39.14 -9.95
CA PRO A 209 34.45 39.20 -8.49
C PRO A 209 33.50 38.11 -7.97
N TYR A 210 32.76 37.42 -8.84
CA TYR A 210 31.78 36.40 -8.50
C TYR A 210 32.21 34.97 -8.88
N GLU A 211 33.50 34.75 -9.17
CA GLU A 211 33.99 33.41 -9.52
C GLU A 211 33.69 32.37 -8.42
N PHE A 212 33.87 32.76 -7.15
CA PHE A 212 33.56 31.88 -6.01
C PHE A 212 32.06 31.52 -5.93
N VAL A 213 31.16 32.41 -6.39
CA VAL A 213 29.72 32.13 -6.49
C VAL A 213 29.46 31.05 -7.54
N GLY A 214 30.21 31.06 -8.64
CA GLY A 214 30.18 30.02 -9.66
C GLY A 214 30.66 28.66 -9.14
N VAL A 215 31.69 28.64 -8.30
CA VAL A 215 32.17 27.40 -7.64
C VAL A 215 31.11 26.84 -6.69
N LEU A 216 30.53 27.69 -5.84
CA LEU A 216 29.43 27.33 -4.95
C LEU A 216 28.23 26.77 -5.74
N LEU A 217 27.83 27.42 -6.83
CA LEU A 217 26.73 26.98 -7.68
C LEU A 217 26.92 25.53 -8.16
N GLU A 218 28.10 25.19 -8.67
CA GLU A 218 28.38 23.83 -9.14
C GLU A 218 28.39 22.80 -8.01
N LYS A 219 28.88 23.19 -6.82
CA LYS A 219 28.80 22.37 -5.60
C LYS A 219 27.35 22.05 -5.25
N LEU A 220 26.48 23.06 -5.20
CA LEU A 220 25.06 22.88 -4.89
C LEU A 220 24.32 22.07 -5.96
N ARG A 221 24.63 22.24 -7.25
CA ARG A 221 24.12 21.38 -8.34
C ARG A 221 24.55 19.93 -8.18
N GLY A 222 25.77 19.69 -7.70
CA GLY A 222 26.27 18.35 -7.34
C GLY A 222 25.47 17.73 -6.20
N SER A 223 25.33 18.46 -5.09
CA SER A 223 24.53 18.05 -3.93
C SER A 223 23.08 17.75 -4.31
N ARG A 224 22.41 18.63 -5.08
CA ARG A 224 21.03 18.40 -5.57
C ARG A 224 20.90 17.03 -6.25
N ARG A 225 21.78 16.75 -7.21
CA ARG A 225 21.74 15.49 -8.00
C ARG A 225 21.91 14.27 -7.10
N TYR A 226 22.86 14.33 -6.17
CA TYR A 226 23.12 13.24 -5.23
C TYR A 226 21.90 12.98 -4.32
N VAL A 227 21.37 14.04 -3.70
CA VAL A 227 20.23 13.95 -2.77
C VAL A 227 18.98 13.45 -3.48
N MET A 228 18.67 13.96 -4.68
CA MET A 228 17.52 13.49 -5.44
C MET A 228 17.62 12.00 -5.76
N GLN A 229 18.80 11.52 -6.16
CA GLN A 229 19.03 10.11 -6.44
C GLN A 229 18.88 9.23 -5.18
N ASP A 230 19.41 9.70 -4.04
CA ASP A 230 19.29 9.01 -2.74
C ASP A 230 17.81 8.86 -2.32
N VAL A 231 17.04 9.96 -2.35
CA VAL A 231 15.60 9.95 -2.02
C VAL A 231 14.80 9.03 -2.94
N MET A 232 15.08 9.04 -4.25
CA MET A 232 14.42 8.15 -5.21
C MET A 232 14.74 6.67 -4.94
N ASN A 233 16.00 6.36 -4.62
CA ASN A 233 16.43 4.99 -4.31
C ASN A 233 15.78 4.46 -3.02
N GLN A 234 15.71 5.29 -1.98
CA GLN A 234 15.07 4.93 -0.71
C GLN A 234 13.59 4.60 -0.92
N ARG A 235 12.86 5.46 -1.65
CA ARG A 235 11.44 5.24 -1.98
C ARG A 235 11.22 3.97 -2.80
N ALA A 236 12.10 3.70 -3.77
CA ALA A 236 12.01 2.47 -4.58
C ALA A 236 12.20 1.21 -3.72
N LEU A 237 13.12 1.26 -2.76
CA LEU A 237 13.42 0.17 -1.84
C LEU A 237 12.25 -0.08 -0.85
N GLU A 238 11.63 0.98 -0.32
CA GLU A 238 10.44 0.88 0.53
C GLU A 238 9.25 0.28 -0.21
N LYS A 239 8.98 0.75 -1.43
CA LYS A 239 7.92 0.20 -2.27
C LYS A 239 8.14 -1.28 -2.58
N LYS A 240 9.39 -1.68 -2.84
CA LYS A 240 9.74 -3.08 -3.05
C LYS A 240 9.43 -3.92 -1.81
N LYS A 241 9.82 -3.47 -0.62
CA LYS A 241 9.52 -4.16 0.66
C LYS A 241 8.03 -4.30 0.93
N GLN A 242 7.25 -3.26 0.64
CA GLN A 242 5.79 -3.30 0.78
C GLN A 242 5.18 -4.37 -0.13
N LEU A 243 5.58 -4.38 -1.40
CA LEU A 243 5.10 -5.38 -2.36
C LEU A 243 5.53 -6.81 -2.00
N GLU A 244 6.75 -6.99 -1.49
CA GLU A 244 7.23 -8.29 -1.01
C GLU A 244 6.42 -8.77 0.21
N MET A 245 6.13 -7.89 1.16
CA MET A 245 5.30 -8.22 2.33
C MET A 245 3.84 -8.52 1.95
N GLU A 246 3.26 -7.75 1.01
CA GLU A 246 1.93 -8.04 0.46
C GLU A 246 1.90 -9.40 -0.21
N LEU A 247 2.93 -9.74 -0.99
CA LEU A 247 3.05 -11.03 -1.64
C LEU A 247 3.19 -12.16 -0.59
N GLU A 248 4.02 -11.99 0.43
CA GLU A 248 4.17 -12.96 1.52
C GLU A 248 2.85 -13.18 2.27
N ASN A 249 2.11 -12.11 2.57
CA ASN A 249 0.80 -12.20 3.22
C ASN A 249 -0.28 -12.84 2.33
N GLN A 250 -0.13 -12.73 1.02
CA GLN A 250 -1.04 -13.36 0.06
C GLN A 250 -0.74 -14.85 -0.15
N LEU A 251 0.47 -15.33 0.16
CA LEU A 251 0.89 -16.71 -0.07
C LEU A 251 0.57 -17.64 1.11
N ALA A 252 0.00 -18.81 0.83
CA ALA A 252 -0.28 -19.84 1.83
C ALA A 252 1.01 -20.41 2.43
N GLY A 253 1.03 -20.55 3.75
CA GLY A 253 2.14 -21.19 4.46
C GLY A 253 2.24 -22.70 4.17
N ALA A 254 3.44 -23.27 4.24
CA ALA A 254 3.64 -24.70 3.97
C ALA A 254 2.80 -25.62 4.89
N GLU A 255 2.58 -25.22 6.14
CA GLU A 255 1.71 -25.92 7.09
C GLU A 255 0.24 -25.90 6.65
N GLU A 256 -0.27 -24.74 6.23
CA GLU A 256 -1.63 -24.58 5.74
C GLU A 256 -1.89 -25.43 4.49
N VAL A 257 -0.93 -25.46 3.56
CA VAL A 257 -0.99 -26.33 2.37
C VAL A 257 -1.06 -27.81 2.76
N VAL A 258 -0.31 -28.24 3.78
CA VAL A 258 -0.35 -29.63 4.27
C VAL A 258 -1.69 -29.93 4.95
N MET A 259 -2.21 -29.03 5.77
CA MET A 259 -3.50 -29.20 6.43
C MET A 259 -4.68 -29.25 5.44
N ALA A 260 -4.55 -28.59 4.28
CA ALA A 260 -5.55 -28.59 3.22
C ALA A 260 -5.72 -29.95 2.49
N ALA A 261 -4.78 -30.89 2.66
CA ALA A 261 -4.79 -32.18 1.97
C ALA A 261 -5.99 -33.07 2.35
N ALA A 262 -6.36 -33.12 3.63
CA ALA A 262 -7.48 -33.92 4.10
C ALA A 262 -8.84 -33.36 3.62
N PRO A 263 -9.14 -32.06 3.80
CA PRO A 263 -10.35 -31.45 3.24
C PRO A 263 -10.49 -31.65 1.73
N PHE A 264 -9.38 -31.55 0.98
CA PHE A 264 -9.40 -31.80 -0.47
C PHE A 264 -9.80 -33.24 -0.81
N THR A 265 -9.15 -34.21 -0.17
CA THR A 265 -9.40 -35.65 -0.41
C THR A 265 -10.83 -36.04 -0.06
N GLU A 266 -11.34 -35.55 1.07
CA GLU A 266 -12.71 -35.86 1.51
C GLU A 266 -13.75 -35.17 0.66
N GLY A 267 -13.52 -33.90 0.33
CA GLY A 267 -14.37 -33.15 -0.58
C GLY A 267 -14.45 -33.77 -1.98
N LEU A 268 -13.33 -34.27 -2.53
CA LEU A 268 -13.34 -35.01 -3.81
C LEU A 268 -14.24 -36.25 -3.73
N GLY A 269 -14.18 -37.01 -2.64
CA GLY A 269 -15.05 -38.16 -2.41
C GLY A 269 -16.53 -37.79 -2.34
N PHE A 270 -16.87 -36.68 -1.66
CA PHE A 270 -18.25 -36.18 -1.60
C PHE A 270 -18.74 -35.63 -2.93
N PHE A 271 -17.89 -34.94 -3.69
CA PHE A 271 -18.20 -34.41 -5.03
C PHE A 271 -18.60 -35.54 -5.98
N VAL A 272 -17.86 -36.65 -5.98
CA VAL A 272 -18.20 -37.82 -6.80
C VAL A 272 -19.52 -38.46 -6.35
N LYS A 273 -19.80 -38.50 -5.05
CA LYS A 273 -21.08 -39.02 -4.52
C LYS A 273 -22.25 -38.12 -4.92
N GLU A 274 -22.11 -36.80 -4.81
CA GLU A 274 -23.13 -35.83 -5.20
C GLU A 274 -23.42 -35.89 -6.71
N LYS A 275 -22.38 -35.95 -7.55
CA LYS A 275 -22.55 -36.11 -9.01
C LYS A 275 -23.35 -37.37 -9.37
N ARG A 276 -23.24 -38.44 -8.56
CA ARG A 276 -24.00 -39.70 -8.71
C ARG A 276 -25.36 -39.68 -8.02
N TYR A 277 -25.64 -38.72 -7.15
CA TYR A 277 -26.86 -38.62 -6.36
C TYR A 277 -28.09 -38.52 -7.26
N ASN A 278 -28.10 -37.57 -8.21
CA ASN A 278 -29.24 -37.35 -9.10
C ASN A 278 -29.61 -38.59 -9.93
N TYR A 279 -28.61 -39.27 -10.50
CA TYR A 279 -28.84 -40.47 -11.30
C TYR A 279 -29.41 -41.62 -10.47
N LYS A 280 -28.84 -41.88 -9.29
CA LYS A 280 -29.32 -42.95 -8.40
C LYS A 280 -30.69 -42.66 -7.84
N PHE A 281 -30.94 -41.42 -7.42
CA PHE A 281 -32.24 -40.98 -6.94
C PHE A 281 -33.32 -41.21 -8.00
N LEU A 282 -33.07 -40.77 -9.24
CA LEU A 282 -34.01 -40.93 -10.36
C LEU A 282 -34.24 -42.40 -10.73
N ALA A 283 -33.22 -43.25 -10.64
CA ALA A 283 -33.36 -44.68 -10.86
C ALA A 283 -34.26 -45.35 -9.81
N VAL A 284 -34.08 -45.04 -8.52
CA VAL A 284 -34.92 -45.56 -7.44
C VAL A 284 -36.35 -45.05 -7.56
N GLU A 285 -36.51 -43.77 -7.90
CA GLU A 285 -37.83 -43.17 -8.11
C GLU A 285 -38.57 -43.80 -9.28
N LYS A 286 -37.86 -44.09 -10.39
CA LYS A 286 -38.40 -44.79 -11.54
C LYS A 286 -38.89 -46.18 -11.15
N ILE A 287 -38.11 -46.95 -10.39
CA ILE A 287 -38.52 -48.29 -9.92
C ILE A 287 -39.76 -48.19 -9.02
N ARG A 288 -39.78 -47.25 -8.07
CA ARG A 288 -40.91 -47.03 -7.16
C ARG A 288 -42.19 -46.68 -7.92
N MET A 289 -42.12 -45.72 -8.84
CA MET A 289 -43.28 -45.29 -9.65
C MET A 289 -43.76 -46.41 -10.58
N THR A 290 -42.84 -47.18 -11.17
CA THR A 290 -43.19 -48.33 -12.02
C THR A 290 -43.94 -49.41 -11.24
N LEU A 291 -43.51 -49.71 -10.01
CA LEU A 291 -44.17 -50.69 -9.14
C LEU A 291 -45.59 -50.26 -8.74
N GLN A 292 -45.77 -48.98 -8.39
CA GLN A 292 -47.09 -48.42 -8.09
C GLN A 292 -48.04 -48.47 -9.30
N LEU A 293 -47.51 -48.14 -10.48
CA LEU A 293 -48.26 -48.14 -11.74
C LEU A 293 -48.65 -49.57 -12.14
N LEU A 294 -47.75 -50.54 -12.04
CA LEU A 294 -48.04 -51.96 -12.30
C LEU A 294 -49.16 -52.49 -11.40
N GLY A 295 -49.12 -52.21 -10.10
CA GLY A 295 -50.18 -52.64 -9.19
C GLY A 295 -51.53 -51.99 -9.50
N SER A 296 -51.53 -50.72 -9.91
CA SER A 296 -52.75 -50.00 -10.31
C SER A 296 -53.33 -50.53 -11.62
N ILE A 297 -52.49 -50.83 -12.62
CA ILE A 297 -52.91 -51.46 -13.88
C ILE A 297 -53.50 -52.84 -13.62
N ALA A 298 -52.85 -53.67 -12.78
CA ALA A 298 -53.38 -54.97 -12.41
C ALA A 298 -54.76 -54.84 -11.75
N GLY A 299 -54.96 -53.88 -10.85
CA GLY A 299 -56.26 -53.58 -10.25
C GLY A 299 -57.33 -53.20 -11.29
N CYS A 300 -57.00 -52.33 -12.24
CA CYS A 300 -57.90 -51.96 -13.34
C CYS A 300 -58.27 -53.15 -14.24
N ILE A 301 -57.33 -54.06 -14.51
CA ILE A 301 -57.59 -55.29 -15.28
C ILE A 301 -58.61 -56.17 -14.55
N TYR A 302 -58.45 -56.37 -13.23
CA TYR A 302 -59.41 -57.15 -12.43
C TYR A 302 -60.81 -56.51 -12.37
N PHE A 303 -60.88 -55.18 -12.32
CA PHE A 303 -62.16 -54.46 -12.41
C PHE A 303 -62.84 -54.69 -13.76
N LEU A 304 -62.11 -54.60 -14.87
CA LEU A 304 -62.66 -54.83 -16.22
C LEU A 304 -63.12 -56.28 -16.41
N LEU A 305 -62.34 -57.25 -15.93
CA LEU A 305 -62.72 -58.67 -15.98
C LEU A 305 -64.02 -58.93 -15.20
N GLY A 306 -64.17 -58.33 -14.03
CA GLY A 306 -65.41 -58.42 -13.23
C GLY A 306 -66.60 -57.73 -13.89
N TYR A 307 -66.40 -56.59 -14.56
CA TYR A 307 -67.46 -55.90 -15.31
C TYR A 307 -67.95 -56.72 -16.51
N MET A 308 -67.03 -57.40 -17.21
CA MET A 308 -67.36 -58.27 -18.34
C MET A 308 -67.84 -59.67 -17.91
N ASN A 309 -67.85 -59.97 -16.61
CA ASN A 309 -68.18 -61.26 -16.03
C ASN A 309 -67.37 -62.42 -16.64
N LEU A 310 -66.11 -62.15 -16.95
CA LEU A 310 -65.18 -63.11 -17.52
C LEU A 310 -64.50 -63.90 -16.40
N TRP A 311 -64.21 -65.18 -16.66
CA TRP A 311 -63.49 -66.07 -15.74
C TRP A 311 -64.13 -66.26 -14.35
N GLY A 312 -65.45 -66.08 -14.24
CA GLY A 312 -66.19 -66.32 -12.99
C GLY A 312 -65.97 -65.26 -11.90
N ILE A 313 -65.42 -64.10 -12.27
CA ILE A 313 -65.26 -62.95 -11.36
C ILE A 313 -66.53 -62.09 -11.44
N ASN A 314 -67.25 -61.96 -10.33
CA ASN A 314 -68.38 -61.04 -10.28
C ASN A 314 -67.90 -59.59 -10.23
N TRP A 315 -68.74 -58.66 -10.66
CA TRP A 315 -68.42 -57.23 -10.64
C TRP A 315 -68.03 -56.71 -9.24
N ILE A 316 -68.69 -57.18 -8.18
CA ILE A 316 -68.39 -56.82 -6.79
C ILE A 316 -66.97 -57.29 -6.39
N ASP A 317 -66.60 -58.52 -6.79
CA ASP A 317 -65.28 -59.10 -6.50
C ASP A 317 -64.18 -58.35 -7.27
N GLY A 318 -64.45 -57.96 -8.52
CA GLY A 318 -63.54 -57.14 -9.34
C GLY A 318 -63.33 -55.72 -8.77
N VAL A 319 -64.39 -55.09 -8.26
CA VAL A 319 -64.31 -53.80 -7.55
C VAL A 319 -63.49 -53.93 -6.26
N GLY A 320 -63.77 -54.95 -5.44
CA GLY A 320 -63.05 -55.21 -4.21
C GLY A 320 -61.55 -55.43 -4.44
N LEU A 321 -61.19 -56.27 -5.41
CA LEU A 321 -59.81 -56.53 -5.78
C LEU A 321 -59.10 -55.29 -6.33
N CYS A 322 -59.77 -54.45 -7.12
CA CYS A 322 -59.22 -53.20 -7.62
C CYS A 322 -58.85 -52.26 -6.46
N ILE A 323 -59.76 -52.06 -5.49
CA ILE A 323 -59.51 -51.23 -4.31
C ILE A 323 -58.34 -51.79 -3.50
N ILE A 324 -58.32 -53.10 -3.25
CA ILE A 324 -57.22 -53.76 -2.52
C ILE A 324 -55.89 -53.57 -3.25
N MET A 325 -55.85 -53.72 -4.58
CA MET A 325 -54.62 -53.55 -5.37
C MET A 325 -54.12 -52.11 -5.39
N VAL A 326 -55.02 -51.12 -5.42
CA VAL A 326 -54.66 -49.69 -5.32
C VAL A 326 -54.11 -49.36 -3.93
N ILE A 327 -54.73 -49.86 -2.86
CA ILE A 327 -54.23 -49.68 -1.50
C ILE A 327 -52.87 -50.37 -1.33
N PHE A 328 -52.75 -51.62 -1.79
CA PHE A 328 -51.52 -52.39 -1.73
C PHE A 328 -50.39 -51.73 -2.52
N SER A 329 -50.64 -51.24 -3.73
CA SER A 329 -49.62 -50.59 -4.56
C SER A 329 -49.13 -49.27 -3.93
N ARG A 330 -50.02 -48.51 -3.29
CA ARG A 330 -49.67 -47.30 -2.52
C ARG A 330 -48.83 -47.61 -1.28
N VAL A 331 -49.16 -48.70 -0.56
CA VAL A 331 -48.43 -49.10 0.65
C VAL A 331 -47.08 -49.75 0.31
N ALA A 332 -47.04 -50.65 -0.66
CA ALA A 332 -45.82 -51.32 -1.12
C ALA A 332 -44.86 -50.33 -1.79
N GLY A 333 -45.40 -49.37 -2.56
CA GLY A 333 -44.66 -48.28 -3.18
C GLY A 333 -44.38 -47.08 -2.28
N ALA A 334 -44.67 -47.14 -0.98
CA ALA A 334 -44.49 -46.01 -0.08
C ALA A 334 -43.01 -45.61 0.05
N ARG A 335 -42.73 -44.30 0.12
CA ARG A 335 -41.35 -43.77 0.20
C ARG A 335 -40.58 -44.32 1.41
N SER A 336 -41.27 -44.60 2.51
CA SER A 336 -40.69 -45.20 3.73
C SER A 336 -40.11 -46.61 3.50
N ARG A 337 -40.69 -47.41 2.60
CA ARG A 337 -40.19 -48.76 2.24
C ARG A 337 -38.92 -48.71 1.39
N PHE A 338 -38.72 -47.62 0.66
CA PHE A 338 -37.56 -47.40 -0.22
C PHE A 338 -36.47 -46.53 0.41
N GLN A 339 -36.64 -46.11 1.67
CA GLN A 339 -35.71 -45.18 2.35
C GLN A 339 -34.25 -45.65 2.31
N TYR A 340 -34.01 -46.95 2.47
CA TYR A 340 -32.66 -47.54 2.41
C TYR A 340 -32.01 -47.49 1.02
N PHE A 341 -32.79 -47.40 -0.05
CA PHE A 341 -32.29 -47.35 -1.42
C PHE A 341 -32.03 -45.92 -1.91
N TYR A 342 -32.59 -44.90 -1.24
CA TYR A 342 -32.29 -43.52 -1.59
C TYR A 342 -30.84 -43.18 -1.25
N PRO A 343 -30.13 -42.46 -2.14
CA PRO A 343 -28.79 -41.98 -1.82
C PRO A 343 -28.84 -41.00 -0.65
N VAL A 344 -27.78 -40.99 0.16
CA VAL A 344 -27.60 -40.04 1.27
C VAL A 344 -27.22 -38.68 0.69
N ASP A 345 -27.87 -37.61 1.16
CA ASP A 345 -27.50 -36.24 0.81
C ASP A 345 -26.18 -35.87 1.48
N VAL A 346 -25.19 -35.50 0.67
CA VAL A 346 -23.81 -35.19 1.08
C VAL A 346 -23.44 -33.73 0.80
N SER A 347 -24.40 -32.92 0.34
CA SER A 347 -24.18 -31.51 -0.07
C SER A 347 -23.53 -30.68 1.05
N LYS A 348 -24.01 -30.81 2.28
CA LYS A 348 -23.47 -30.10 3.46
C LYS A 348 -22.01 -30.49 3.76
N GLU A 349 -21.69 -31.78 3.67
CA GLU A 349 -20.34 -32.30 3.94
C GLU A 349 -19.35 -31.89 2.83
N LEU A 350 -19.84 -31.82 1.58
CA LEU A 350 -19.09 -31.29 0.46
C LEU A 350 -18.78 -29.80 0.66
N GLU A 351 -19.80 -28.99 0.94
CA GLU A 351 -19.66 -27.54 1.12
C GLU A 351 -18.64 -27.21 2.21
N GLN A 352 -18.71 -27.91 3.36
CA GLN A 352 -17.78 -27.72 4.47
C GLN A 352 -16.32 -27.99 4.06
N ASN A 353 -16.05 -29.15 3.45
CA ASN A 353 -14.70 -29.55 3.05
C ASN A 353 -14.15 -28.74 1.87
N SER A 354 -15.01 -28.40 0.90
CA SER A 354 -14.66 -27.53 -0.21
C SER A 354 -14.31 -26.12 0.27
N THR A 355 -15.09 -25.56 1.20
CA THR A 355 -14.82 -24.21 1.77
C THR A 355 -13.50 -24.18 2.53
N GLN A 356 -13.20 -25.21 3.32
CA GLN A 356 -11.92 -25.33 4.03
C GLN A 356 -10.74 -25.35 3.07
N PHE A 357 -10.84 -26.08 1.95
CA PHE A 357 -9.78 -26.09 0.93
C PHE A 357 -9.69 -24.76 0.18
N ILE A 358 -10.82 -24.17 -0.22
CA ILE A 358 -10.90 -22.89 -0.94
C ILE A 358 -10.18 -21.77 -0.18
N ASN A 359 -10.30 -21.74 1.15
CA ASN A 359 -9.62 -20.75 1.99
C ASN A 359 -8.10 -20.83 1.92
N VAL A 360 -7.53 -22.00 1.62
CA VAL A 360 -6.09 -22.16 1.42
C VAL A 360 -5.74 -21.97 -0.06
N MET A 361 -6.51 -22.57 -0.97
CA MET A 361 -6.32 -22.48 -2.43
C MET A 361 -6.24 -21.04 -2.92
N ARG A 362 -7.05 -20.13 -2.36
CA ARG A 362 -7.07 -18.71 -2.77
C ARG A 362 -5.72 -18.00 -2.57
N HIS A 363 -4.93 -18.48 -1.61
CA HIS A 363 -3.62 -17.94 -1.25
C HIS A 363 -2.47 -18.78 -1.81
N MET A 364 -2.72 -19.89 -2.51
CA MET A 364 -1.63 -20.67 -3.09
C MET A 364 -1.07 -19.97 -4.33
N SER A 365 0.25 -19.99 -4.51
CA SER A 365 0.85 -19.69 -5.82
C SER A 365 0.53 -20.80 -6.83
N LYS A 366 0.71 -20.52 -8.13
CA LYS A 366 0.58 -21.52 -9.21
C LYS A 366 1.38 -22.79 -8.90
N ASP A 367 2.66 -22.62 -8.55
CA ASP A 367 3.56 -23.74 -8.26
C ASP A 367 3.12 -24.55 -7.03
N GLN A 368 2.66 -23.86 -5.97
CA GLN A 368 2.16 -24.52 -4.76
C GLN A 368 0.91 -25.36 -5.06
N LEU A 369 -0.04 -24.81 -5.83
CA LEU A 369 -1.26 -25.51 -6.20
C LEU A 369 -0.98 -26.68 -7.15
N GLU A 370 -0.07 -26.51 -8.12
CA GLU A 370 0.33 -27.58 -9.04
C GLU A 370 0.98 -28.74 -8.28
N GLN A 371 1.97 -28.44 -7.43
CA GLN A 371 2.61 -29.46 -6.59
C GLN A 371 1.60 -30.13 -5.66
N PHE A 372 0.65 -29.38 -5.11
CA PHE A 372 -0.42 -29.93 -4.28
C PHE A 372 -1.26 -30.92 -5.08
N VAL A 373 -1.77 -30.53 -6.25
CA VAL A 373 -2.60 -31.40 -7.11
C VAL A 373 -1.84 -32.65 -7.55
N VAL A 374 -0.57 -32.51 -7.96
CA VAL A 374 0.29 -33.66 -8.31
C VAL A 374 0.47 -34.61 -7.13
N ARG A 375 0.64 -34.10 -5.90
CA ARG A 375 0.66 -34.94 -4.70
C ARG A 375 -0.67 -35.64 -4.48
N GLN A 376 -1.79 -34.94 -4.64
CA GLN A 376 -3.13 -35.51 -4.47
C GLN A 376 -3.45 -36.62 -5.50
N ILE A 377 -2.92 -36.52 -6.73
CA ILE A 377 -3.03 -37.57 -7.76
C ILE A 377 -2.30 -38.85 -7.34
N LYS A 378 -1.23 -38.74 -6.54
CA LYS A 378 -0.45 -39.88 -6.04
C LYS A 378 -1.03 -40.51 -4.77
N VAL A 379 -2.02 -39.89 -4.12
CA VAL A 379 -2.64 -40.41 -2.89
C VAL A 379 -3.53 -41.61 -3.21
N ASP A 380 -3.29 -42.74 -2.53
CA ASP A 380 -4.03 -44.00 -2.75
C ASP A 380 -5.55 -43.85 -2.62
N ARG A 381 -6.01 -43.03 -1.65
CA ARG A 381 -7.45 -42.77 -1.43
C ARG A 381 -8.11 -42.08 -2.64
N ASN A 382 -7.35 -41.33 -3.44
CA ASN A 382 -7.84 -40.62 -4.62
C ASN A 382 -7.75 -41.45 -5.90
N GLN A 383 -7.10 -42.62 -5.90
CA GLN A 383 -6.93 -43.46 -7.09
C GLN A 383 -8.26 -43.84 -7.75
N ASN A 384 -9.30 -44.07 -6.94
CA ASN A 384 -10.65 -44.40 -7.42
C ASN A 384 -11.39 -43.21 -8.07
N PHE A 385 -10.86 -41.99 -7.94
CA PHE A 385 -11.50 -40.74 -8.33
C PHE A 385 -10.59 -39.84 -9.18
N LEU A 386 -9.45 -40.34 -9.69
CA LEU A 386 -8.46 -39.53 -10.41
C LEU A 386 -9.04 -38.76 -11.59
N SER A 387 -9.93 -39.38 -12.36
CA SER A 387 -10.61 -38.74 -13.50
C SER A 387 -11.49 -37.55 -13.12
N MET A 388 -11.84 -37.43 -11.84
CA MET A 388 -12.69 -36.36 -11.31
C MET A 388 -11.88 -35.25 -10.63
N VAL A 389 -10.56 -35.40 -10.47
CA VAL A 389 -9.69 -34.38 -9.85
C VAL A 389 -9.72 -33.05 -10.62
N PRO A 390 -9.53 -33.01 -11.96
CA PRO A 390 -9.57 -31.74 -12.70
C PRO A 390 -10.95 -31.08 -12.66
N GLU A 391 -12.02 -31.88 -12.74
CA GLU A 391 -13.39 -31.39 -12.62
C GLU A 391 -13.68 -30.83 -11.22
N TYR A 392 -13.14 -31.46 -10.17
CA TYR A 392 -13.30 -30.99 -8.81
C TYR A 392 -12.56 -29.66 -8.57
N VAL A 393 -11.38 -29.47 -9.15
CA VAL A 393 -10.68 -28.17 -9.14
C VAL A 393 -11.50 -27.09 -9.86
N LYS A 394 -12.08 -27.41 -11.03
CA LYS A 394 -13.02 -26.50 -11.74
C LYS A 394 -14.23 -26.16 -10.86
N TYR A 395 -14.78 -27.14 -10.15
CA TYR A 395 -15.89 -26.96 -9.22
C TYR A 395 -15.51 -26.02 -8.07
N LEU A 396 -14.38 -26.25 -7.41
CA LEU A 396 -13.88 -25.43 -6.30
C LEU A 396 -13.72 -23.96 -6.71
N TYR A 397 -13.17 -23.70 -7.90
CA TYR A 397 -13.10 -22.35 -8.44
C TYR A 397 -14.48 -21.75 -8.74
N ALA A 398 -15.44 -22.55 -9.23
CA ALA A 398 -16.79 -22.09 -9.53
C ALA A 398 -17.59 -21.69 -8.27
N ILE A 399 -17.39 -22.37 -7.15
CA ILE A 399 -18.10 -22.07 -5.90
C ILE A 399 -17.34 -21.09 -4.98
N MET A 400 -16.09 -20.74 -5.34
CA MET A 400 -15.27 -19.83 -4.56
C MET A 400 -15.87 -18.41 -4.50
N PRO A 401 -16.02 -17.83 -3.30
CA PRO A 401 -16.40 -16.43 -3.14
C PRO A 401 -15.24 -15.51 -3.56
N ASP A 402 -15.55 -14.36 -4.14
CA ASP A 402 -14.58 -13.30 -4.48
C ASP A 402 -13.34 -13.76 -5.29
N ARG A 403 -13.57 -14.42 -6.43
CA ARG A 403 -12.54 -14.96 -7.34
C ARG A 403 -11.49 -13.96 -7.84
N LYS A 404 -11.71 -12.65 -7.63
CA LYS A 404 -10.76 -11.58 -7.95
C LYS A 404 -9.60 -11.48 -6.94
N ASN A 405 -9.77 -12.05 -5.75
CA ASN A 405 -8.79 -12.01 -4.66
C ASN A 405 -7.88 -13.25 -4.64
N MET A 406 -7.89 -14.04 -5.72
CA MET A 406 -7.00 -15.20 -5.84
C MET A 406 -5.62 -14.75 -6.33
N VAL A 407 -4.56 -15.35 -5.76
CA VAL A 407 -3.17 -15.09 -6.18
C VAL A 407 -2.93 -15.48 -7.64
N ILE A 408 -3.60 -16.55 -8.09
CA ILE A 408 -3.47 -17.12 -9.44
C ILE A 408 -4.51 -16.47 -10.37
N THR A 409 -4.10 -16.16 -11.59
CA THR A 409 -5.00 -15.67 -12.65
C THR A 409 -5.85 -16.79 -13.25
N VAL A 410 -6.91 -16.43 -13.98
CA VAL A 410 -7.80 -17.41 -14.64
C VAL A 410 -7.07 -18.23 -15.71
N ASP A 411 -6.15 -17.60 -16.43
CA ASP A 411 -5.36 -18.24 -17.48
C ASP A 411 -4.39 -19.28 -16.87
N GLU A 412 -3.70 -18.92 -15.79
CA GLU A 412 -2.82 -19.83 -15.05
C GLU A 412 -3.57 -21.00 -14.41
N LEU A 413 -4.78 -20.78 -13.90
CA LEU A 413 -5.63 -21.85 -13.38
C LEU A 413 -6.05 -22.81 -14.50
N SER A 414 -6.36 -22.29 -15.69
CA SER A 414 -6.76 -23.10 -16.84
C SER A 414 -5.59 -23.99 -17.30
N GLU A 415 -4.39 -23.42 -17.38
CA GLU A 415 -3.16 -24.16 -17.68
C GLU A 415 -2.89 -25.26 -16.63
N LEU A 416 -3.05 -24.96 -15.34
CA LEU A 416 -2.88 -25.94 -14.25
C LEU A 416 -3.86 -27.09 -14.38
N VAL A 417 -5.12 -26.79 -14.72
CA VAL A 417 -6.15 -27.80 -14.92
C VAL A 417 -5.81 -28.70 -16.11
N GLU A 418 -5.36 -28.15 -17.24
CA GLU A 418 -4.90 -28.94 -18.40
C GLU A 418 -3.71 -29.83 -18.03
N ASN A 419 -2.72 -29.30 -17.30
CA ASN A 419 -1.59 -30.07 -16.81
C ASN A 419 -2.04 -31.21 -15.87
N SER A 420 -3.03 -30.96 -15.02
CA SER A 420 -3.60 -31.98 -14.13
C SER A 420 -4.32 -33.09 -14.92
N GLU A 421 -5.02 -32.76 -16.02
CA GLU A 421 -5.66 -33.73 -16.90
C GLU A 421 -4.62 -34.64 -17.58
N ILE A 422 -3.49 -34.07 -18.02
CA ILE A 422 -2.36 -34.81 -18.59
C ILE A 422 -1.76 -35.77 -17.55
N GLU A 423 -1.51 -35.28 -16.33
CA GLU A 423 -0.87 -36.09 -15.28
C GLU A 423 -1.78 -37.22 -14.79
N VAL A 424 -3.09 -36.96 -14.65
CA VAL A 424 -4.10 -38.01 -14.41
C VAL A 424 -4.08 -39.06 -15.51
N ALA A 425 -4.01 -38.66 -16.78
CA ALA A 425 -3.96 -39.59 -17.90
C ALA A 425 -2.69 -40.46 -17.90
N LYS A 426 -1.53 -39.90 -17.52
CA LYS A 426 -0.29 -40.68 -17.35
C LYS A 426 -0.43 -41.70 -16.22
N GLN A 427 -0.93 -41.28 -15.06
CA GLN A 427 -1.11 -42.15 -13.89
C GLN A 427 -2.04 -43.32 -14.20
N LEU A 428 -3.16 -43.07 -14.91
CA LEU A 428 -4.11 -44.10 -15.32
C LEU A 428 -3.52 -45.07 -16.35
N ARG A 429 -2.66 -44.61 -17.27
CA ARG A 429 -1.96 -45.46 -18.24
C ARG A 429 -0.85 -46.30 -17.62
N GLY A 430 -0.21 -45.84 -16.56
CA GLY A 430 0.81 -46.60 -15.82
C GLY A 430 0.23 -47.61 -14.81
N ALA A 431 -1.05 -47.52 -14.50
CA ALA A 431 -1.78 -48.44 -13.61
C ALA A 431 -2.49 -49.59 -14.36
N LEU A 432 -2.58 -49.51 -15.69
CA LEU A 432 -2.99 -50.57 -16.62
C LEU A 432 -1.76 -51.38 -17.05
#